data_AF-A0A956NZN4-F1
#
_entry.id   AF-A0A956NZN4-F1
#
_cell.length_a   1.000
_cell.length_b   1.000
_cell.length_c   1.000
_cell.angle_alpha   90.00
_cell.angle_beta   90.00
_cell.angle_gamma   90.00
#
_symmetry.space_group_name_H-M   'P 1'
#
loop_
_entity.id
_entity.type
_entity.pdbx_description
1 polymer ?
#
loop_
_entity_poly.entity_id
_entity_poly.type
_entity_poly.pdbx_seq_one_letter_code
_entity_poly.pdbx_strand_id
1 'polypeptide(L)' 'MLRSLRVRDLATVADVSLDLGPGLNVLTGETGAGKSMLVDALAL' A
#
# COMPACT_ATOMS: atom_id res chain seq x y z
N MET A 1 11.70 10.65 3.03
CA MET A 1 11.21 9.87 1.88
C MET A 1 10.73 8.53 2.40
N LEU A 2 9.53 8.10 2.01
CA LEU A 2 8.98 6.82 2.47
C LEU A 2 9.77 5.66 1.84
N ARG A 3 10.23 4.72 2.66
CA ARG A 3 11.10 3.60 2.23
C ARG A 3 10.39 2.25 2.25
N SER A 4 9.42 2.10 3.14
CA SER A 4 8.65 0.88 3.30
C SER A 4 7.26 1.22 3.83
N LEU A 5 6.26 0.42 3.47
CA LEU A 5 4.90 0.47 3.97
C LEU A 5 4.52 -0.94 4.44
N ARG A 6 4.09 -1.07 5.69
CA ARG A 6 3.50 -2.32 6.19
C ARG A 6 2.10 -2.04 6.70
N VAL A 7 1.13 -2.79 6.19
CA VAL A 7 -0.28 -2.67 6.56
C VAL A 7 -0.72 -4.01 7.13
N ARG A 8 -1.32 -3.98 8.33
CA ARG A 8 -1.82 -5.16 9.03
C ARG A 8 -3.24 -4.89 9.51
N ASP A 9 -4.09 -5.89 9.35
CA ASP A 9 -5.48 -5.89 9.82
C ASP A 9 -6.29 -4.64 9.41
N LEU A 10 -6.08 -4.16 8.16
CA LEU A 10 -6.76 -2.99 7.62
C LEU A 10 -7.71 -3.41 6.49
N ALA A 11 -9.02 -3.23 6.71
CA ALA A 11 -10.06 -3.64 5.77
C ALA A 11 -9.89 -5.12 5.34
N THR A 12 -9.67 -5.41 4.06
CA THR A 12 -9.44 -6.79 3.57
C THR A 12 -7.95 -7.19 3.56
N VAL A 13 -7.05 -6.30 3.96
CA VAL A 13 -5.61 -6.57 4.00
C VAL A 13 -5.22 -7.17 5.34
N ALA A 14 -4.84 -8.45 5.33
CA ALA A 14 -4.39 -9.16 6.54
C ALA A 14 -2.96 -8.75 6.96
N ASP A 15 -1.98 -8.93 6.09
CA ASP A 15 -0.61 -8.43 6.27
C ASP A 15 0.02 -8.24 4.89
N VAL A 16 0.50 -7.03 4.61
CA VAL A 16 1.25 -6.71 3.40
C VAL A 16 2.43 -5.82 3.76
N SER A 17 3.57 -6.10 3.16
CA SER A 17 4.78 -5.30 3.27
C SER A 17 5.25 -4.92 1.88
N LEU A 18 5.56 -3.64 1.70
CA LEU A 18 6.00 -3.04 0.44
C LEU A 18 7.27 -2.26 0.70
N ASP A 19 8.31 -2.52 -0.08
CA ASP A 19 9.50 -1.69 -0.13
C ASP A 19 9.36 -0.69 -1.28
N LEU A 20 9.64 0.58 -0.99
CA LEU A 20 9.47 1.70 -1.92
C LEU A 20 10.83 2.18 -2.41
N GLY A 21 10.94 2.28 -3.74
CA GLY A 21 12.13 2.80 -4.40
C GLY A 21 12.11 4.33 -4.54
N PRO A 22 13.24 4.93 -4.94
CA PRO A 22 13.27 6.32 -5.37
C PRO A 22 12.45 6.55 -6.65
N GLY A 23 11.92 7.77 -6.80
CA GLY A 23 11.13 8.16 -7.96
C GLY A 23 9.67 7.71 -7.88
N LEU A 24 9.13 7.27 -9.03
CA LEU A 24 7.73 6.90 -9.18
C LEU A 24 7.53 5.41 -8.86
N ASN A 25 6.76 5.14 -7.81
CA ASN A 25 6.29 3.79 -7.51
C ASN A 25 4.86 3.65 -8.07
N VAL A 26 4.62 2.65 -8.93
CA VAL A 26 3.31 2.41 -9.55
C VAL A 26 2.68 1.18 -8.94
N LEU A 27 1.51 1.35 -8.33
CA LEU A 27 0.71 0.26 -7.78
C LEU A 27 -0.45 -0.06 -8.73
N THR A 28 -0.54 -1.32 -9.17
CA THR A 28 -1.59 -1.81 -10.06
C THR A 28 -2.45 -2.86 -9.36
N GLY A 29 -3.61 -3.18 -9.94
CA GLY A 29 -4.54 -4.17 -9.41
C GLY A 29 -5.76 -4.31 -10.30
N GLU A 30 -6.36 -5.49 -10.31
CA GLU A 30 -7.55 -5.82 -11.10
C GLU A 30 -8.82 -5.14 -10.55
N THR A 31 -9.00 -5.22 -9.23
CA THR A 31 -10.07 -4.53 -8.50
C THR A 31 -9.44 -3.46 -7.62
N GLY A 32 -9.91 -2.21 -7.72
CA GLY A 32 -9.30 -1.06 -7.06
C GLY A 32 -9.24 -1.13 -5.53
N ALA A 33 -9.93 -2.09 -4.90
CA ALA A 33 -10.03 -2.25 -3.46
C ALA A 33 -8.67 -2.32 -2.75
N GLY A 34 -7.77 -3.22 -3.16
CA GLY A 34 -6.46 -3.37 -2.51
C GLY A 34 -5.57 -2.14 -2.68
N LYS A 35 -5.70 -1.45 -3.81
CA LYS A 35 -4.94 -0.22 -4.10
C LYS A 35 -5.43 0.95 -3.27
N SER A 36 -6.74 1.17 -3.19
CA SER A 36 -7.33 2.24 -2.37
C SER A 36 -6.99 2.04 -0.90
N MET A 37 -7.07 0.81 -0.36
CA MET A 37 -6.70 0.53 1.03
C MET A 37 -5.24 0.85 1.35
N LEU A 38 -4.32 0.57 0.42
CA LEU A 38 -2.91 0.91 0.57
C LEU A 38 -2.68 2.42 0.51
N VAL A 39 -3.45 3.15 -0.30
CA VAL A 39 -3.42 4.63 -0.33
C VAL A 39 -4.00 5.22 0.95
N ASP A 40 -5.10 4.67 1.46
CA ASP A 40 -5.69 5.09 2.73
C ASP A 40 -4.71 4.88 3.90
N ALA A 41 -3.97 3.76 3.88
CA ALA A 41 -2.92 3.49 4.86
C ALA A 41 -1.76 4.50 4.83
N LEU A 42 -1.51 5.18 3.71
CA LEU A 42 -0.49 6.23 3.61
C LEU A 42 -0.93 7.56 4.22
N ALA A 43 -2.24 7.74 4.42
CA ALA A 43 -2.81 8.97 4.99
C ALA A 43 -2.98 8.91 6.52
N LEU A 44 -2.69 7.77 7.15
CA LEU A 44 -2.70 7.53 8.59
C LEU A 44 -1.31 7.71 9.21
#